data_AF-A0A8S3T2D7-F1
#
_entry.id   AF-A0A8S3T2D7-F1
#
_cell.length_a   1.000
_cell.length_b   1.000
_cell.length_c   1.000
_cell.angle_alpha   90.00
_cell.angle_beta   90.00
_cell.angle_gamma   90.00
#
_symmetry.space_group_name_H-M   'P 1'
#
loop_
_entity.id
_entity.type
_entity.pdbx_description
1 polymer ?
#
loop_
_entity_poly.entity_id
_entity_poly.type
_entity_poly.pdbx_seq_one_letter_code
_entity_poly.pdbx_strand_id
1 'polypeptide(L)'
;MASLSVEEENYVRMSLLLTGISPRAVRTFFDSEFAPACLDSTIKKGYNKLFDLKKKNRINQSQWNLLYPRFPDVPDSRTFDLTLMMLLLRNLIPITPPLCGFDCLPSAMETTPAADLARIKHYRNYLAHLDDGKLDTGFFNTAWEDITSAIDRLGGQQMKQECNHLKTKPLDQTNQEIMMDIKHSNNEIRELRESFESLKLSHTEMIKSHETLQDDHRKVTNELEIMKTSQKDTVPWNIRGKQFGVTSIHYI
;
A
#
# COMPACT_ATOMS: atom_id res chain seq x y z
N MET A 1 8.11 -13.00 32.71
CA MET A 1 7.93 -11.85 31.79
C MET A 1 6.98 -10.87 32.46
N ALA A 2 7.13 -9.57 32.20
CA ALA A 2 6.29 -8.54 32.83
C ALA A 2 4.86 -8.60 32.26
N SER A 3 3.86 -8.38 33.12
CA SER A 3 2.47 -8.17 32.69
C SER A 3 2.37 -6.89 31.86
N LEU A 4 1.47 -6.89 30.86
CA LEU A 4 1.13 -5.68 30.11
C LEU A 4 0.72 -4.54 31.04
N SER A 5 1.04 -3.31 30.64
CA SER A 5 0.37 -2.13 31.17
C SER A 5 -1.09 -2.06 30.70
N VAL A 6 -1.91 -1.31 31.42
CA VAL A 6 -3.33 -1.10 31.04
C VAL A 6 -3.46 -0.56 29.62
N GLU A 7 -2.57 0.35 29.21
CA GLU A 7 -2.60 0.94 27.87
C GLU A 7 -2.23 -0.07 26.77
N GLU A 8 -1.31 -0.99 27.05
CA GLU A 8 -0.98 -2.09 26.12
C GLU A 8 -2.13 -3.09 26.04
N GLU A 9 -2.79 -3.40 27.16
CA GLU A 9 -4.00 -4.23 27.12
C GLU A 9 -5.12 -3.59 26.29
N ASN A 10 -5.33 -2.27 26.46
CA ASN A 10 -6.31 -1.51 25.68
C ASN A 10 -5.99 -1.58 24.19
N TYR A 11 -4.72 -1.39 23.81
CA TYR A 11 -4.28 -1.54 22.43
C TYR A 11 -4.57 -2.94 21.90
N VAL A 12 -4.28 -3.97 22.69
CA VAL A 12 -4.49 -5.36 22.29
C VAL A 12 -5.98 -5.64 22.05
N ARG A 13 -6.84 -5.19 22.97
CA ARG A 13 -8.30 -5.35 22.83
C ARG A 13 -8.84 -4.61 21.61
N MET A 14 -8.39 -3.38 21.39
CA MET A 14 -8.81 -2.57 20.24
C MET A 14 -8.40 -3.22 18.91
N SER A 15 -7.18 -3.77 18.86
CA SER A 15 -6.69 -4.51 17.70
C SER A 15 -7.51 -5.78 17.44
N LEU A 16 -7.80 -6.57 18.48
CA LEU A 16 -8.66 -7.77 18.35
C LEU A 16 -10.08 -7.42 17.88
N LEU A 17 -10.63 -6.32 18.38
CA LEU A 17 -11.93 -5.80 17.96
C LEU A 17 -11.93 -5.48 16.46
N LEU A 18 -10.97 -4.67 16.02
CA LEU A 18 -10.89 -4.12 14.65
C LEU A 18 -10.43 -5.14 13.60
N THR A 19 -9.64 -6.15 13.98
CA THR A 19 -9.13 -7.19 13.07
C THR A 19 -9.99 -8.46 13.09
N GLY A 20 -10.67 -8.76 14.20
CA GLY A 20 -11.46 -9.97 14.36
C GLY A 20 -12.97 -9.76 14.24
N ILE A 21 -13.55 -8.84 15.00
CA ILE A 21 -15.01 -8.66 15.07
C ILE A 21 -15.52 -7.70 13.99
N SER A 22 -14.89 -6.52 13.84
CA SER A 22 -15.34 -5.50 12.89
C SER A 22 -15.42 -5.99 11.44
N PRO A 23 -14.47 -6.77 10.89
CA PRO A 23 -14.59 -7.27 9.52
C PRO A 23 -15.76 -8.24 9.34
N ARG A 24 -16.11 -9.01 10.38
CA ARG A 24 -17.29 -9.88 10.33
C ARG A 24 -18.58 -9.05 10.32
N ALA A 25 -18.67 -7.99 11.13
CA ALA A 25 -19.82 -7.09 11.13
C ALA A 25 -20.01 -6.38 9.79
N VAL A 26 -18.91 -5.88 9.21
CA VAL A 26 -18.94 -5.30 7.87
C VAL A 26 -19.33 -6.34 6.82
N ARG A 27 -18.90 -7.61 6.97
CA ARG A 27 -19.30 -8.69 6.07
C ARG A 27 -20.79 -9.00 6.16
N THR A 28 -21.37 -8.99 7.35
CA THR A 28 -22.84 -9.16 7.52
C THR A 28 -23.60 -8.12 6.70
N PHE A 29 -23.23 -6.84 6.83
CA PHE A 29 -23.83 -5.77 6.03
C PHE A 29 -23.50 -5.91 4.53
N PHE A 30 -22.26 -6.28 4.20
CA PHE A 30 -21.85 -6.52 2.81
C PHE A 30 -22.71 -7.60 2.15
N ASP A 31 -22.93 -8.73 2.82
CA ASP A 31 -23.69 -9.86 2.28
C ASP A 31 -25.19 -9.55 2.21
N SER A 32 -25.71 -8.60 3.01
CA SER A 32 -27.09 -8.11 2.84
C SER A 32 -27.27 -7.23 1.61
N GLU A 33 -26.26 -6.45 1.24
CA GLU A 33 -26.26 -5.63 0.01
C GLU A 33 -25.88 -6.44 -1.24
N PHE A 34 -24.99 -7.42 -1.07
CA PHE A 34 -24.45 -8.30 -2.10
C PHE A 34 -24.67 -9.76 -1.71
N ALA A 35 -25.89 -10.24 -1.86
CA ALA A 35 -26.24 -11.63 -1.55
C ALA A 35 -25.17 -12.60 -2.11
N PRO A 36 -24.57 -13.50 -1.29
CA PRO A 36 -23.43 -14.33 -1.72
C PRO A 36 -23.69 -15.13 -3.00
N ALA A 37 -24.91 -15.64 -3.17
CA ALA A 37 -25.32 -16.38 -4.37
C ALA A 37 -25.30 -15.53 -5.66
N CYS A 38 -25.42 -14.21 -5.53
CA CYS A 38 -25.44 -13.25 -6.63
C CYS A 38 -24.14 -12.44 -6.75
N LEU A 39 -23.17 -12.65 -5.85
CA LEU A 39 -21.95 -11.84 -5.73
C LEU A 39 -21.17 -11.78 -7.04
N ASP A 40 -20.94 -12.93 -7.68
CA ASP A 40 -20.28 -13.04 -8.98
C ASP A 40 -20.96 -12.17 -10.06
N SER A 41 -22.29 -12.24 -10.14
CA SER A 41 -23.07 -11.45 -11.10
C SER A 41 -22.97 -9.94 -10.82
N THR A 42 -22.96 -9.53 -9.55
CA THR A 42 -22.84 -8.12 -9.17
C THR A 42 -21.45 -7.57 -9.46
N ILE A 43 -20.40 -8.35 -9.16
CA ILE A 43 -19.02 -7.99 -9.50
C ILE A 43 -18.87 -7.83 -11.02
N LYS A 44 -19.39 -8.78 -11.81
CA LYS A 44 -19.37 -8.72 -13.29
C LYS A 44 -20.11 -7.50 -13.83
N LYS A 45 -21.28 -7.13 -13.28
CA LYS A 45 -21.99 -5.89 -13.63
C LYS A 45 -21.15 -4.63 -13.34
N GLY A 46 -20.35 -4.68 -12.28
CA GLY A 46 -19.43 -3.61 -11.87
C GLY A 46 -18.10 -3.56 -12.62
N TYR A 47 -17.86 -4.42 -13.62
CA TYR A 47 -16.54 -4.64 -14.21
C TYR A 47 -15.81 -3.35 -14.59
N ASN A 48 -16.45 -2.46 -15.35
CA ASN A 48 -15.79 -1.24 -15.84
C ASN A 48 -15.31 -0.35 -14.69
N LYS A 49 -16.14 -0.15 -13.65
CA LYS A 49 -15.76 0.63 -12.47
C LYS A 49 -14.58 -0.01 -11.73
N LEU A 50 -14.63 -1.33 -11.53
CA LEU A 50 -13.58 -2.07 -10.83
C LEU A 50 -12.27 -2.07 -11.63
N PHE A 51 -12.35 -2.19 -12.96
CA PHE A 51 -11.20 -2.15 -13.84
C PHE A 51 -10.53 -0.77 -13.84
N ASP A 52 -11.30 0.31 -13.81
CA ASP A 52 -10.77 1.67 -13.64
C ASP A 52 -10.07 1.85 -12.29
N LEU A 53 -10.63 1.27 -11.21
CA LEU A 53 -9.99 1.27 -9.88
C LEU A 53 -8.70 0.46 -9.88
N LYS A 54 -8.64 -0.67 -10.60
CA LYS A 54 -7.40 -1.44 -10.79
C LYS A 54 -6.34 -0.61 -11.51
N LYS A 55 -6.70 0.08 -12.61
CA LYS A 55 -5.78 0.97 -13.34
C LYS A 55 -5.24 2.10 -12.47
N LYS A 56 -6.06 2.61 -11.54
CA LYS A 56 -5.69 3.64 -10.56
C LYS A 56 -4.94 3.08 -9.34
N ASN A 57 -4.54 1.80 -9.36
CA ASN A 57 -3.88 1.11 -8.26
C ASN A 57 -4.66 1.15 -6.93
N ARG A 58 -5.99 1.26 -7.00
CA ARG A 58 -6.90 1.17 -5.83
C ARG A 58 -7.29 -0.27 -5.51
N ILE A 59 -7.18 -1.16 -6.50
CA ILE A 59 -7.31 -2.62 -6.34
C ILE A 59 -5.99 -3.25 -6.80
N ASN A 60 -5.29 -3.94 -5.89
CA ASN A 60 -4.04 -4.61 -6.23
C ASN A 60 -4.29 -5.96 -6.95
N GLN A 61 -3.24 -6.63 -7.43
CA GLN A 61 -3.40 -7.89 -8.16
C GLN A 61 -4.01 -9.02 -7.31
N SER A 62 -3.65 -9.12 -6.03
CA SER A 62 -4.20 -10.13 -5.13
C SER A 62 -5.71 -9.94 -4.95
N GLN A 63 -6.14 -8.72 -4.63
CA GLN A 63 -7.56 -8.37 -4.54
C GLN A 63 -8.28 -8.60 -5.87
N TRP A 64 -7.66 -8.29 -7.00
CA TRP A 64 -8.25 -8.54 -8.32
C TRP A 64 -8.50 -10.03 -8.57
N ASN A 65 -7.57 -10.90 -8.14
CA ASN A 65 -7.72 -12.35 -8.27
C ASN A 65 -8.85 -12.89 -7.37
N LEU A 66 -9.18 -12.23 -6.26
CA LEU A 66 -10.34 -12.58 -5.44
C LEU A 66 -11.67 -12.18 -6.11
N LEU A 67 -11.68 -11.07 -6.86
CA LEU A 67 -12.86 -10.58 -7.58
C LEU A 67 -13.09 -11.32 -8.91
N TYR A 68 -12.01 -11.76 -9.56
CA TYR A 68 -12.04 -12.48 -10.84
C TYR A 68 -11.13 -13.71 -10.74
N PRO A 69 -11.53 -14.72 -9.95
CA PRO A 69 -10.75 -15.93 -9.78
C PRO A 69 -10.72 -16.77 -11.06
N ARG A 70 -9.81 -17.74 -11.11
CA ARG A 70 -9.68 -18.64 -12.25
C ARG A 70 -10.85 -19.62 -12.26
N PHE A 71 -11.50 -19.78 -13.41
CA PHE A 71 -12.53 -20.80 -13.60
C PHE A 71 -12.01 -22.19 -13.15
N PRO A 72 -12.80 -22.97 -12.38
CA PRO A 72 -14.23 -22.85 -12.11
C PRO A 72 -14.61 -22.04 -10.85
N ASP A 73 -13.64 -21.42 -10.18
CA ASP A 73 -13.90 -20.72 -8.92
C ASP A 73 -14.76 -19.47 -9.11
N VAL A 74 -15.48 -19.10 -8.06
CA VAL A 74 -16.30 -17.88 -7.99
C VAL A 74 -15.88 -17.03 -6.80
N PRO A 75 -16.10 -15.70 -6.84
CA PRO A 75 -15.79 -14.81 -5.73
C PRO A 75 -16.56 -15.20 -4.47
N ASP A 76 -15.87 -15.14 -3.33
CA ASP A 76 -16.44 -15.46 -2.01
C ASP A 76 -16.10 -14.34 -1.02
N SER A 77 -17.13 -13.67 -0.49
CA SER A 77 -16.97 -12.54 0.44
C SER A 77 -16.23 -12.91 1.73
N ARG A 78 -16.19 -14.20 2.09
CA ARG A 78 -15.42 -14.70 3.25
C ARG A 78 -13.91 -14.53 3.07
N THR A 79 -13.45 -14.47 1.82
CA THR A 79 -12.04 -14.25 1.47
C THR A 79 -11.66 -12.77 1.43
N PHE A 80 -12.64 -11.86 1.47
CA PHE A 80 -12.39 -10.44 1.34
C PHE A 80 -11.96 -9.83 2.67
N ASP A 81 -10.93 -9.00 2.62
CA ASP A 81 -10.55 -8.14 3.73
C ASP A 81 -11.52 -6.94 3.87
N LEU A 82 -11.42 -6.26 5.01
CA LEU A 82 -12.23 -5.07 5.31
C LEU A 82 -12.09 -3.97 4.25
N THR A 83 -10.88 -3.76 3.72
CA THR A 83 -10.58 -2.72 2.74
C THR A 83 -11.31 -2.99 1.42
N LEU A 84 -11.28 -4.24 0.95
CA LEU A 84 -11.93 -4.67 -0.27
C LEU A 84 -13.45 -4.58 -0.14
N MET A 85 -14.04 -5.06 0.95
CA MET A 85 -15.48 -4.94 1.19
C MET A 85 -15.94 -3.47 1.18
N MET A 86 -15.22 -2.58 1.87
CA MET A 86 -15.51 -1.14 1.85
C MET A 86 -15.38 -0.52 0.45
N LEU A 87 -14.34 -0.91 -0.31
CA LEU A 87 -14.13 -0.41 -1.67
C LEU A 87 -15.30 -0.80 -2.57
N LEU A 88 -15.76 -2.06 -2.50
CA LEU A 88 -16.88 -2.54 -3.29
C LEU A 88 -18.20 -1.82 -2.92
N LEU A 89 -18.52 -1.71 -1.63
CA LEU A 89 -19.71 -0.99 -1.15
C LEU A 89 -19.75 0.44 -1.68
N ARG A 90 -18.63 1.19 -1.59
CA ARG A 90 -18.58 2.58 -2.03
C ARG A 90 -18.75 2.79 -3.54
N ASN A 91 -18.42 1.78 -4.35
CA ASN A 91 -18.34 1.95 -5.81
C ASN A 91 -19.46 1.23 -6.57
N LEU A 92 -20.03 0.17 -5.99
CA LEU A 92 -21.01 -0.68 -6.66
C LEU A 92 -22.46 -0.43 -6.21
N ILE A 93 -22.68 0.13 -5.02
CA ILE A 93 -24.02 0.54 -4.56
C ILE A 93 -24.08 2.06 -4.34
N PRO A 94 -25.27 2.68 -4.46
CA PRO A 94 -25.46 4.10 -4.22
C PRO A 94 -25.51 4.39 -2.71
N ILE A 95 -24.36 4.32 -2.05
CA ILE A 95 -24.22 4.67 -0.63
C ILE A 95 -23.83 6.15 -0.50
N THR A 96 -24.66 6.93 0.19
CA THR A 96 -24.38 8.35 0.46
C THR A 96 -23.23 8.45 1.46
N PRO A 97 -22.14 9.17 1.15
CA PRO A 97 -21.03 9.34 2.09
C PRO A 97 -21.48 10.13 3.33
N PRO A 98 -20.78 9.96 4.47
CA PRO A 98 -20.93 10.86 5.62
C PRO A 98 -20.62 12.31 5.24
N LEU A 99 -21.06 13.27 6.05
CA LEU A 99 -20.84 14.70 5.78
C LEU A 99 -19.35 15.05 5.61
N CYS A 100 -18.48 14.41 6.39
CA CYS A 100 -17.03 14.58 6.30
C CYS A 100 -16.34 13.67 5.27
N GLY A 101 -17.12 12.90 4.50
CA GLY A 101 -16.60 11.85 3.63
C GLY A 101 -16.15 10.60 4.40
N PHE A 102 -15.58 9.66 3.65
CA PHE A 102 -15.24 8.33 4.13
C PHE A 102 -13.86 8.18 4.78
N ASP A 103 -13.06 9.25 4.75
CA ASP A 103 -11.67 9.28 5.21
C ASP A 103 -11.50 10.11 6.49
N CYS A 104 -12.59 10.67 7.00
CA CYS A 104 -12.67 11.43 8.25
C CYS A 104 -13.57 10.69 9.25
N LEU A 105 -13.36 10.92 10.56
CA LEU A 105 -14.22 10.38 11.60
C LEU A 105 -15.59 11.10 11.56
N PRO A 106 -16.70 10.38 11.30
CA PRO A 106 -18.03 11.00 11.29
C PRO A 106 -18.49 11.44 12.68
N SER A 107 -19.47 12.34 12.72
CA SER A 107 -20.10 12.73 13.98
C SER A 107 -20.78 11.53 14.66
N ALA A 108 -20.79 11.48 15.99
CA ALA A 108 -21.51 10.46 16.75
C ALA A 108 -23.01 10.41 16.44
N MET A 109 -23.58 11.51 15.94
CA MET A 109 -24.99 11.59 15.52
C MET A 109 -25.24 10.95 14.16
N GLU A 110 -24.20 10.80 13.33
CA GLU A 110 -24.29 10.12 12.04
C GLU A 110 -24.22 8.60 12.25
N THR A 111 -25.39 7.97 12.22
CA THR A 111 -25.59 6.53 12.47
C THR A 111 -25.96 5.74 11.22
N THR A 112 -25.70 6.30 10.03
CA THR A 112 -25.92 5.59 8.76
C THR A 112 -24.86 4.50 8.57
N PRO A 113 -25.15 3.44 7.76
CA PRO A 113 -24.14 2.43 7.46
C PRO A 113 -22.86 3.01 6.85
N ALA A 114 -22.97 4.08 6.05
CA ALA A 114 -21.81 4.77 5.49
C ALA A 114 -20.91 5.39 6.56
N ALA A 115 -21.53 6.02 7.57
CA ALA A 115 -20.82 6.59 8.72
C ALA A 115 -20.18 5.50 9.57
N ASP A 116 -20.85 4.37 9.78
CA ASP A 116 -20.32 3.24 10.53
C ASP A 116 -19.11 2.59 9.84
N LEU A 117 -19.15 2.45 8.51
CA LEU A 117 -18.00 1.99 7.73
C LEU A 117 -16.82 2.97 7.81
N ALA A 118 -17.08 4.28 7.71
CA ALA A 118 -16.05 5.31 7.83
C ALA A 118 -15.41 5.32 9.23
N ARG A 119 -16.22 5.17 10.28
CA ARG A 119 -15.79 5.08 11.68
C ARG A 119 -14.87 3.88 11.95
N ILE A 120 -15.28 2.68 11.53
CA ILE A 120 -14.45 1.47 11.66
C ILE A 120 -13.11 1.66 10.91
N LYS A 121 -13.17 2.22 9.70
CA LYS A 121 -11.96 2.52 8.92
C LYS A 121 -11.04 3.50 9.66
N HIS A 122 -11.61 4.58 10.20
CA HIS A 122 -10.86 5.63 10.88
C HIS A 122 -10.07 5.04 12.06
N TYR A 123 -10.74 4.30 12.94
CA TYR A 123 -10.09 3.71 14.12
C TYR A 123 -9.05 2.64 13.76
N ARG A 124 -9.30 1.82 12.72
CA ARG A 124 -8.28 0.89 12.20
C ARG A 124 -7.04 1.63 11.73
N ASN A 125 -7.21 2.70 10.96
CA ASN A 125 -6.08 3.49 10.46
C ASN A 125 -5.33 4.18 11.60
N TYR A 126 -6.06 4.77 12.56
CA TYR A 126 -5.47 5.37 13.76
C TYR A 126 -4.59 4.37 14.50
N LEU A 127 -5.11 3.17 14.77
CA LEU A 127 -4.38 2.13 15.52
C LEU A 127 -3.15 1.61 14.76
N ALA A 128 -3.22 1.56 13.42
CA ALA A 128 -2.10 1.15 12.57
C ALA A 128 -0.96 2.18 12.55
N HIS A 129 -1.23 3.43 12.90
CA HIS A 129 -0.25 4.52 12.99
C HIS A 129 0.22 4.79 14.43
N LEU A 130 -0.22 3.99 15.40
CA LEU A 130 0.14 4.15 16.79
C LEU A 130 1.37 3.30 17.12
N ASP A 131 2.56 3.94 17.07
CA ASP A 131 3.85 3.24 17.09
C ASP A 131 4.21 2.63 18.46
N ASP A 132 3.74 3.21 19.56
CA ASP A 132 4.07 2.74 20.91
C ASP A 132 3.19 1.58 21.39
N GLY A 133 2.13 1.24 20.64
CA GLY A 133 1.22 0.14 20.99
C GLY A 133 0.53 0.34 22.34
N LYS A 134 0.37 1.60 22.75
CA LYS A 134 -0.26 1.99 24.00
C LYS A 134 -1.45 2.87 23.68
N LEU A 135 -2.60 2.51 24.25
CA LEU A 135 -3.83 3.25 24.03
C LEU A 135 -4.34 3.81 25.36
N ASP A 136 -4.38 5.13 25.45
CA ASP A 136 -4.94 5.85 26.60
C ASP A 136 -6.33 5.29 26.97
N THR A 137 -6.58 5.15 28.27
CA THR A 137 -7.81 4.51 28.76
C THR A 137 -9.06 5.37 28.48
N GLY A 138 -8.95 6.69 28.52
CA GLY A 138 -10.06 7.59 28.20
C GLY A 138 -10.46 7.49 26.74
N PHE A 139 -9.48 7.58 25.85
CA PHE A 139 -9.68 7.41 24.41
C PHE A 139 -10.17 6.00 24.07
N PHE A 140 -9.57 4.96 24.65
CA PHE A 140 -9.99 3.57 24.47
C PHE A 140 -11.48 3.39 24.75
N ASN A 141 -11.97 3.87 25.91
CA ASN A 141 -13.37 3.73 26.27
C ASN A 141 -14.30 4.46 25.29
N THR A 142 -13.92 5.67 24.87
CA THR A 142 -14.72 6.46 23.91
C THR A 142 -14.78 5.77 22.55
N ALA A 143 -13.62 5.38 22.01
CA ALA A 143 -13.51 4.69 20.74
C ALA A 143 -14.21 3.33 20.77
N TRP A 144 -14.12 2.60 21.88
CA TRP A 144 -14.77 1.30 22.05
C TRP A 144 -16.29 1.41 21.89
N GLU A 145 -16.92 2.35 22.59
CA GLU A 145 -18.38 2.54 22.50
C GLU A 145 -18.80 2.97 21.09
N ASP A 146 -18.03 3.84 20.43
CA ASP A 146 -18.33 4.31 19.09
C ASP A 146 -18.24 3.16 18.05
N ILE A 147 -17.17 2.36 18.12
CA ILE A 147 -16.97 1.19 17.24
C ILE A 147 -18.02 0.11 17.52
N THR A 148 -18.29 -0.21 18.79
CA THR A 148 -19.24 -1.30 19.12
C THR A 148 -20.68 -0.92 18.79
N SER A 149 -21.03 0.36 18.85
CA SER A 149 -22.31 0.87 18.34
C SER A 149 -22.42 0.71 16.82
N ALA A 150 -21.35 0.96 16.07
CA ALA A 150 -21.30 0.70 14.64
C ALA A 150 -21.38 -0.80 14.31
N ILE A 151 -20.69 -1.66 15.08
CA ILE A 151 -20.75 -3.11 14.95
C ILE A 151 -22.18 -3.62 15.20
N ASP A 152 -22.87 -3.09 16.20
CA ASP A 152 -24.26 -3.44 16.49
C ASP A 152 -25.19 -3.15 15.30
N ARG A 153 -25.05 -1.96 14.68
CA ARG A 153 -25.87 -1.57 13.52
C ARG A 153 -25.56 -2.36 12.25
N LEU A 154 -24.29 -2.68 12.00
CA LEU A 154 -23.87 -3.39 10.79
C LEU A 154 -24.02 -4.92 10.91
N GLY A 155 -23.70 -5.47 12.08
CA GLY A 155 -23.54 -6.89 12.33
C GLY A 155 -24.58 -7.49 13.28
N GLY A 156 -25.36 -6.66 13.96
CA GLY A 156 -26.42 -7.07 14.88
C GLY A 156 -25.96 -7.34 16.32
N GLN A 157 -26.95 -7.59 17.17
CA GLN A 157 -26.78 -7.71 18.62
C GLN A 157 -25.80 -8.81 19.05
N GLN A 158 -25.74 -9.93 18.30
CA GLN A 158 -24.82 -11.02 18.61
C GLN A 158 -23.35 -10.56 18.59
N MET A 159 -22.97 -9.77 17.59
CA MET A 159 -21.60 -9.25 17.49
C MET A 159 -21.31 -8.22 18.58
N LYS A 160 -22.30 -7.41 18.98
CA LYS A 160 -22.17 -6.51 20.13
C LYS A 160 -21.89 -7.29 21.42
N GLN A 161 -22.54 -8.43 21.62
CA GLN A 161 -22.27 -9.30 22.78
C GLN A 161 -20.84 -9.86 22.74
N GLU A 162 -20.34 -10.27 21.57
CA GLU A 162 -18.94 -10.68 21.41
C GLU A 162 -17.97 -9.55 21.76
N CYS A 163 -18.29 -8.30 21.38
CA CYS A 163 -17.50 -7.14 21.78
C CYS A 163 -17.49 -6.97 23.30
N ASN A 164 -18.66 -7.00 23.95
CA ASN A 164 -18.74 -6.87 25.41
C ASN A 164 -17.94 -7.95 26.14
N HIS A 165 -17.97 -9.18 25.62
CA HIS A 165 -17.15 -10.27 26.14
C HIS A 165 -15.65 -10.00 25.92
N LEU A 166 -15.24 -9.52 24.73
CA LEU A 166 -13.86 -9.15 24.45
C LEU A 166 -13.35 -8.01 25.34
N LYS A 167 -14.21 -7.07 25.74
CA LYS A 167 -13.83 -5.95 26.62
C LYS A 167 -13.40 -6.43 28.00
N THR A 168 -14.06 -7.45 28.55
CA THR A 168 -13.90 -7.88 29.95
C THR A 168 -13.11 -9.17 30.12
N LYS A 169 -13.06 -10.04 29.10
CA LYS A 169 -12.33 -11.32 29.22
C LYS A 169 -10.85 -11.08 29.49
N PRO A 170 -10.18 -11.88 30.35
CA PRO A 170 -8.73 -11.85 30.47
C PRO A 170 -8.08 -12.05 29.10
N LEU A 171 -7.05 -11.26 28.79
CA LEU A 171 -6.20 -11.54 27.64
C LEU A 171 -5.33 -12.75 28.00
N ASP A 172 -5.41 -13.82 27.23
CA ASP A 172 -4.46 -14.92 27.40
C ASP A 172 -3.06 -14.50 26.90
N GLN A 173 -2.04 -15.17 27.44
CA GLN A 173 -0.63 -14.90 27.15
C GLN A 173 -0.35 -14.95 25.63
N THR A 174 -1.00 -15.86 24.91
CA THR A 174 -0.82 -16.06 23.46
C THR A 174 -1.33 -14.89 22.64
N ASN A 175 -2.50 -14.32 22.97
CA ASN A 175 -3.03 -13.15 22.28
C ASN A 175 -2.14 -11.91 22.50
N GLN A 176 -1.54 -11.78 23.68
CA GLN A 176 -0.62 -10.69 23.99
C GLN A 176 0.67 -10.81 23.16
N GLU A 177 1.28 -12.00 23.14
CA GLU A 177 2.53 -12.28 22.40
C GLU A 177 2.35 -12.11 20.89
N ILE A 178 1.34 -12.77 20.30
CA ILE A 178 1.05 -12.67 18.85
C ILE A 178 0.84 -11.22 18.43
N MET A 179 0.17 -10.42 19.26
CA MET A 179 -0.14 -9.05 18.89
C MET A 179 1.06 -8.11 19.00
N MET A 180 1.93 -8.32 20.00
CA MET A 180 3.21 -7.61 20.06
C MET A 180 4.11 -7.97 18.88
N ASP A 181 4.15 -9.24 18.50
CA ASP A 181 4.94 -9.69 17.34
C ASP A 181 4.41 -9.07 16.05
N ILE A 182 3.08 -9.07 15.84
CA ILE A 182 2.45 -8.40 14.70
C ILE A 182 2.77 -6.91 14.69
N LYS A 183 2.75 -6.25 15.85
CA LYS A 183 3.11 -4.83 15.97
C LYS A 183 4.56 -4.61 15.55
N HIS A 184 5.48 -5.43 16.06
CA HIS A 184 6.90 -5.33 15.73
C HIS A 184 7.13 -5.52 14.22
N SER A 185 6.57 -6.57 13.63
CA SER A 185 6.65 -6.81 12.19
C SER A 185 6.04 -5.68 11.34
N ASN A 186 4.92 -5.08 11.78
CA ASN A 186 4.34 -3.94 11.08
C ASN A 186 5.25 -2.71 11.10
N ASN A 187 5.95 -2.47 12.22
CA ASN A 187 6.92 -1.38 12.33
C ASN A 187 8.11 -1.61 11.39
N GLU A 188 8.67 -2.83 11.37
CA GLU A 188 9.74 -3.21 10.44
C GLU A 188 9.31 -3.03 8.97
N ILE A 189 8.09 -3.46 8.62
CA ILE A 189 7.53 -3.26 7.27
C ILE A 189 7.42 -1.77 6.92
N ARG A 190 7.03 -0.91 7.88
CA ARG A 190 6.94 0.54 7.68
C ARG A 190 8.33 1.14 7.38
N GLU A 191 9.32 0.82 8.19
CA GLU A 191 10.71 1.27 8.01
C GLU A 191 11.31 0.81 6.67
N LEU A 192 11.02 -0.44 6.29
CA LEU A 192 11.41 -0.98 4.98
C LEU A 192 10.73 -0.23 3.82
N ARG A 193 9.45 0.15 3.96
CA ARG A 193 8.73 0.95 2.94
C ARG A 193 9.32 2.34 2.77
N GLU A 194 9.62 3.02 3.88
CA GLU A 194 10.25 4.35 3.86
C GLU A 194 11.64 4.28 3.20
N SER A 195 12.43 3.27 3.55
CA SER A 195 13.74 3.01 2.94
C SER A 195 13.63 2.72 1.44
N PHE A 196 12.62 1.94 1.03
CA PHE A 196 12.39 1.62 -0.38
C PHE A 196 12.00 2.86 -1.20
N GLU A 197 11.16 3.75 -0.67
CA GLU A 197 10.78 4.97 -1.38
C GLU A 197 11.98 5.93 -1.51
N SER A 198 12.82 6.04 -0.48
CA SER A 198 14.10 6.78 -0.55
C SER A 198 15.03 6.21 -1.63
N LEU A 199 15.19 4.89 -1.68
CA LEU A 199 16.00 4.21 -2.69
C LEU A 199 15.47 4.46 -4.11
N LYS A 200 14.15 4.44 -4.28
CA LYS A 200 13.49 4.68 -5.58
C LYS A 200 13.69 6.11 -6.08
N LEU A 201 13.69 7.10 -5.18
CA LEU A 201 14.03 8.49 -5.51
C LEU A 201 15.49 8.59 -5.97
N SER A 202 16.42 8.02 -5.20
CA SER A 202 17.84 7.98 -5.56
C SER A 202 18.09 7.29 -6.90
N HIS A 203 17.41 6.17 -7.17
CA HIS A 203 17.48 5.48 -8.45
C HIS A 203 17.00 6.34 -9.62
N THR A 204 15.94 7.13 -9.42
CA THR A 204 15.44 8.06 -10.44
C THR A 204 16.44 9.16 -10.75
N GLU A 205 17.14 9.67 -9.73
CA GLU A 205 18.22 10.66 -9.91
C GLU A 205 19.43 10.06 -10.63
N MET A 206 19.81 8.82 -10.30
CA MET A 206 20.88 8.10 -10.99
C MET A 206 20.56 7.88 -12.47
N ILE A 207 19.31 7.54 -12.83
CA ILE A 207 18.90 7.41 -14.24
C ILE A 207 19.13 8.72 -14.98
N LYS A 208 18.70 9.86 -14.42
CA LYS A 208 18.89 11.17 -15.05
C LYS A 208 20.37 11.52 -15.22
N SER A 209 21.19 11.25 -14.20
CA SER A 209 22.64 11.46 -14.27
C SER A 209 23.28 10.57 -15.34
N HIS A 210 22.82 9.32 -15.47
CA HIS A 210 23.31 8.40 -16.49
C HIS A 210 22.97 8.89 -17.91
N GLU A 211 21.75 9.38 -18.14
CA GLU A 211 21.33 9.97 -19.42
C GLU A 211 22.21 11.17 -19.80
N THR A 212 22.52 12.05 -18.83
CA THR A 212 23.41 13.20 -19.09
C THR A 212 24.83 12.76 -19.45
N LEU A 213 25.37 11.76 -18.74
CA LEU A 213 26.71 11.22 -19.03
C LEU A 213 26.76 10.54 -20.40
N GLN A 214 25.68 9.88 -20.83
CA GLN A 214 25.60 9.28 -22.16
C GLN A 214 25.59 10.34 -23.26
N ASP A 215 24.91 11.48 -23.05
CA ASP A 215 24.90 12.59 -24.01
C ASP A 215 26.27 13.27 -24.12
N ASP A 216 26.92 13.52 -22.98
CA ASP A 216 28.28 14.07 -22.94
C ASP A 216 29.28 13.11 -23.59
N HIS A 217 29.20 11.81 -23.32
CA HIS A 217 30.02 10.80 -23.97
C HIS A 217 29.82 10.81 -25.50
N ARG A 218 28.57 10.95 -25.97
CA ARG A 218 28.26 11.05 -27.40
C ARG A 218 28.91 12.29 -28.03
N LYS A 219 28.82 13.45 -27.39
CA LYS A 219 29.46 14.69 -27.85
C LYS A 219 30.97 14.55 -27.96
N VAL A 220 31.62 14.06 -26.90
CA VAL A 220 33.07 13.82 -26.89
C VAL A 220 33.48 12.84 -27.98
N THR A 221 32.72 11.76 -28.18
CA THR A 221 33.01 10.77 -29.23
C THR A 221 32.96 11.43 -30.62
N ASN A 222 31.94 12.25 -30.90
CA ASN A 222 31.80 12.97 -32.16
C ASN A 222 32.96 13.97 -32.39
N GLU A 223 33.32 14.76 -31.38
CA GLU A 223 34.45 15.70 -31.46
C GLU A 223 35.77 14.96 -31.76
N LEU A 224 35.96 13.81 -31.13
CA LEU A 224 37.16 12.99 -31.29
C LEU A 224 37.25 12.37 -32.70
N GLU A 225 36.11 12.01 -33.31
CA GLU A 225 36.07 11.62 -34.73
C GLU A 225 36.42 12.78 -35.66
N ILE A 226 35.87 13.98 -35.42
CA ILE A 226 36.15 15.18 -36.22
C ILE A 226 37.64 15.56 -36.15
N MET A 227 38.26 15.43 -34.98
CA MET A 227 39.70 15.68 -34.81
C MET A 227 40.55 14.65 -35.58
N LYS A 228 40.17 13.36 -35.55
CA LYS A 228 40.87 12.30 -36.28
C LYS A 228 40.82 12.49 -37.80
N THR A 229 39.68 12.91 -38.35
CA THR A 229 39.56 13.18 -39.80
C THR A 229 40.40 14.39 -40.20
N SER A 230 40.30 15.48 -39.43
CA SER A 230 41.09 16.70 -39.68
C SER A 230 42.60 16.41 -39.66
N GLN A 231 43.07 15.60 -38.72
CA GLN A 231 44.49 15.23 -38.62
C GLN A 231 44.96 14.39 -39.82
N LYS A 232 44.15 13.46 -40.35
CA LYS A 232 44.49 12.70 -41.56
C LYS A 232 44.66 13.59 -42.79
N ASP A 233 43.85 14.64 -42.90
CA ASP A 233 43.90 15.58 -44.02
C ASP A 233 45.08 16.57 -43.91
N THR A 234 45.65 16.74 -42.72
CA THR A 234 46.78 17.66 -42.50
C THR A 234 48.16 17.02 -42.67
N VAL A 235 48.28 15.68 -42.80
CA VAL A 235 49.58 15.02 -43.02
C VAL A 235 49.86 14.95 -44.54
N PRO A 236 50.82 15.72 -45.09
CA PRO A 236 51.09 15.70 -46.52
C PRO A 236 51.74 14.38 -46.95
N TRP A 237 51.46 13.92 -48.18
CA TRP A 237 52.05 12.72 -48.83
C TRP A 237 53.60 12.68 -48.87
N ASN A 238 54.30 13.73 -48.42
CA ASN A 238 55.71 13.98 -48.71
C ASN A 238 56.73 13.45 -47.70
N ILE A 239 56.34 12.63 -46.70
CA ILE A 239 57.31 12.09 -45.70
C ILE A 239 57.70 10.62 -45.95
N ARG A 240 57.27 9.98 -47.05
CA ARG A 240 57.80 8.65 -47.45
C ARG A 240 58.97 8.68 -48.44
N GLY A 241 59.42 9.86 -48.90
CA GLY A 241 60.26 9.96 -50.09
C GLY A 241 61.60 10.71 -49.98
N LYS A 242 62.18 10.94 -48.80
CA LYS A 242 63.55 11.48 -48.74
C LYS A 242 64.59 10.36 -48.78
N GLN A 243 64.99 10.00 -50.00
CA GLN A 243 66.29 9.37 -50.25
C GLN A 243 67.38 10.25 -49.63
N PHE A 244 68.17 9.68 -48.73
CA PHE A 244 69.44 10.26 -48.30
C PHE A 244 70.37 10.27 -49.51
N GLY A 245 70.64 11.46 -50.06
CA GLY A 245 71.69 11.67 -51.04
C GLY A 245 73.04 11.39 -50.39
N VAL A 246 73.68 10.30 -50.79
CA VAL A 246 75.08 10.00 -50.47
C VAL A 246 75.94 10.92 -51.33
N THR A 247 76.50 11.97 -50.76
CA THR A 247 77.59 12.73 -51.39
C THR A 247 78.88 11.90 -51.29
N SER A 248 79.31 11.37 -52.43
CA SER A 248 80.64 10.77 -52.61
C SER A 248 81.71 11.86 -52.48
N ILE A 249 82.71 11.61 -51.64
CA ILE A 249 83.96 12.36 -51.60
C ILE A 249 85.00 11.55 -52.39
N HIS A 250 85.46 12.11 -53.50
CA HIS A 250 86.60 11.70 -54.31
C HIS A 250 87.13 13.02 -54.89
N TYR A 251 88.42 13.35 -54.97
CA TYR A 251 89.73 12.69 -55.09
C TYR A 251 90.73 13.90 -54.85
N ILE A 252 91.94 13.83 -54.29
CA ILE A 252 93.24 13.28 -54.73
C ILE A 252 94.21 13.66 -53.60
#